data_AF-A0A7W0MJT6-F1
#
_entry.id   AF-A0A7W0MJT6-F1
#
_cell.length_a   1.000
_cell.length_b   1.000
_cell.length_c   1.000
_cell.angle_alpha   90.00
_cell.angle_beta   90.00
_cell.angle_gamma   90.00
#
_symmetry.space_group_name_H-M   'P 1'
#
loop_
_entity.id
_entity.type
_entity.pdbx_description
1 polymer ?
#
loop_
_entity_poly.entity_id
_entity_poly.type
_entity_poly.pdbx_seq_one_letter_code
_entity_poly.pdbx_strand_id
1 'polypeptide(L)'
;MAHDNNEALRAMRLAARLAQYPELRARVEEILSVVENEQGDTFTADAAEERAFEQVRKLGQEVLQSWAERKHERLVQEYDTRRDTQRKGKKNSTG
;
A
#
# COMPACT_ATOMS: atom_id res chain seq x y z
N MET A 1 18.47 -8.16 24.50
CA MET A 1 17.41 -7.29 25.05
C MET A 1 17.22 -6.00 24.26
N ALA A 2 18.24 -5.18 23.97
CA ALA A 2 18.05 -3.95 23.17
C ALA A 2 17.78 -4.19 21.66
N HIS A 3 18.33 -5.27 21.09
CA HIS A 3 18.14 -5.61 19.67
C HIS A 3 16.70 -6.11 19.37
N ASP A 4 16.18 -7.01 20.21
CA ASP A 4 14.78 -7.48 20.16
C ASP A 4 13.75 -6.34 20.18
N ASN A 5 13.98 -5.35 21.04
CA ASN A 5 13.04 -4.25 21.22
C ASN A 5 12.95 -3.35 19.97
N ASN A 6 14.00 -3.34 19.15
CA ASN A 6 14.03 -2.60 17.88
C ASN A 6 13.28 -3.37 16.79
N GLU A 7 13.46 -4.69 16.72
CA GLU A 7 12.82 -5.54 15.72
C GLU A 7 11.30 -5.59 15.90
N ALA A 8 10.83 -5.80 17.14
CA ALA A 8 9.40 -5.78 17.46
C ALA A 8 8.76 -4.43 17.08
N LEU A 9 9.43 -3.30 17.37
CA LEU A 9 8.95 -1.97 17.01
C LEU A 9 8.89 -1.77 15.48
N ARG A 10 9.86 -2.31 14.73
CA ARG A 10 9.86 -2.27 13.27
C ARG A 10 8.71 -3.09 12.69
N ALA A 11 8.48 -4.30 13.20
CA ALA A 11 7.37 -5.16 12.79
C ALA A 11 6.01 -4.48 13.05
N MET A 12 5.81 -3.91 14.24
CA MET A 12 4.58 -3.18 14.57
C MET A 12 4.34 -1.97 13.64
N ARG A 13 5.40 -1.20 13.34
CA ARG A 13 5.30 -0.07 12.40
C ARG A 13 4.97 -0.52 10.98
N LEU A 14 5.51 -1.64 10.53
CA LEU A 14 5.20 -2.21 9.23
C LEU A 14 3.73 -2.65 9.18
N ALA A 15 3.27 -3.42 10.18
CA ALA A 15 1.88 -3.88 10.28
C ALA A 15 0.89 -2.70 10.30
N ALA A 16 1.19 -1.64 11.06
CA ALA A 16 0.37 -0.43 11.11
C ALA A 16 0.29 0.31 9.77
N ARG A 17 1.35 0.26 8.95
CA ARG A 17 1.33 0.82 7.59
C ARG A 17 0.54 -0.06 6.64
N LEU A 18 0.73 -1.38 6.67
CA LEU A 18 -0.01 -2.33 5.83
C LEU A 18 -1.50 -2.33 6.13
N ALA A 19 -1.92 -2.05 7.37
CA ALA A 19 -3.33 -1.89 7.73
C ALA A 19 -4.06 -0.77 6.95
N GLN A 20 -3.32 0.21 6.39
CA GLN A 20 -3.89 1.25 5.54
C GLN A 20 -4.07 0.82 4.07
N TYR A 21 -3.57 -0.37 3.70
CA TYR A 21 -3.61 -0.91 2.34
C TYR A 21 -4.03 -2.38 2.37
N PRO A 22 -5.33 -2.68 2.53
CA PRO A 22 -5.83 -4.04 2.74
C PRO A 22 -5.43 -5.02 1.63
N GLU A 23 -5.43 -4.56 0.37
CA GLU A 23 -5.03 -5.37 -0.80
C GLU A 23 -3.55 -5.73 -0.74
N LEU A 24 -2.69 -4.74 -0.50
CA LEU A 24 -1.25 -4.94 -0.35
C LEU A 24 -0.92 -5.83 0.86
N ARG A 25 -1.67 -5.71 1.96
CA ARG A 25 -1.53 -6.58 3.13
C ARG A 25 -1.83 -8.03 2.78
N ALA A 26 -2.97 -8.29 2.14
CA ALA A 26 -3.36 -9.64 1.73
C ALA A 26 -2.30 -10.25 0.79
N ARG A 27 -1.73 -9.45 -0.12
CA ARG A 27 -0.66 -9.91 -1.01
C ARG A 27 0.63 -10.29 -0.27
N VAL A 28 1.04 -9.51 0.73
CA VAL A 28 2.22 -9.83 1.54
C VAL A 28 1.98 -11.11 2.35
N GLU A 29 0.78 -11.31 2.88
CA GLU A 29 0.37 -12.55 3.57
C GLU A 29 0.44 -13.76 2.61
N GLU A 30 -0.06 -13.64 1.38
CA GLU A 30 0.05 -14.68 0.34
C GLU A 30 1.49 -15.00 -0.08
N ILE A 31 2.39 -14.00 -0.09
CA ILE A 31 3.81 -14.23 -0.38
C ILE A 31 4.47 -14.99 0.78
N LEU A 32 4.12 -14.67 2.03
CA LEU A 32 4.65 -15.37 3.20
C LEU A 32 4.19 -16.83 3.24
N SER A 33 2.93 -17.13 2.92
CA SER A 33 2.42 -18.51 2.89
C SER A 33 3.15 -19.40 1.87
N VAL A 34 3.66 -18.82 0.78
CA VAL A 34 4.52 -19.52 -0.19
C VAL A 34 5.85 -19.92 0.44
N VAL A 35 6.45 -19.03 1.25
CA VAL A 35 7.73 -19.29 1.93
C VAL A 35 7.56 -20.28 3.08
N GLU A 36 6.48 -20.15 3.84
CA GLU A 36 6.13 -21.01 4.95
C GLU A 36 5.70 -22.41 4.50
N ASN A 37 5.44 -22.57 3.19
CA ASN A 37 4.90 -23.79 2.58
C ASN A 37 3.68 -24.30 3.36
N GLU A 38 2.77 -23.40 3.76
CA GLU A 38 1.62 -23.75 4.61
C GLU A 38 0.70 -24.80 3.96
N GLN A 39 0.75 -24.91 2.64
CA GLN A 39 -0.02 -25.91 1.89
C GLN A 39 0.63 -27.29 1.89
N GLY A 40 1.85 -27.44 2.43
CA GLY A 40 2.56 -28.71 2.54
C GLY A 40 2.93 -29.34 1.19
N ASP A 41 2.73 -28.62 0.09
CA ASP A 41 3.02 -29.12 -1.24
C ASP A 41 4.53 -29.17 -1.43
N THR A 42 5.05 -30.36 -1.69
CA THR A 42 6.39 -30.56 -2.23
C THR A 42 6.42 -30.04 -3.67
N PHE A 43 6.45 -28.72 -3.81
CA PHE A 43 6.58 -28.06 -5.10
C PHE A 43 7.91 -28.43 -5.74
N THR A 44 7.90 -28.68 -7.05
CA THR A 44 9.13 -28.60 -7.84
C THR A 44 9.63 -27.16 -7.81
N ALA A 45 10.95 -26.97 -8.00
CA ALA A 45 11.52 -25.62 -8.05
C ALA A 45 10.81 -24.74 -9.09
N ASP A 46 10.47 -25.30 -10.26
CA ASP A 46 9.77 -24.61 -11.34
C ASP A 46 8.39 -24.09 -10.92
N ALA A 47 7.64 -24.90 -10.18
CA ALA A 47 6.29 -24.54 -9.78
C ALA A 47 6.29 -23.57 -8.58
N ALA A 48 7.34 -23.61 -7.73
CA ALA A 48 7.60 -22.57 -6.74
C ALA A 48 7.98 -21.24 -7.40
N GLU A 49 8.78 -21.28 -8.47
CA GLU A 49 9.16 -20.11 -9.27
C GLU A 49 7.94 -19.46 -9.93
N GLU A 50 7.09 -20.24 -10.60
CA GLU A 50 5.87 -19.73 -11.24
C GLU A 50 4.94 -19.08 -10.22
N ARG A 51 4.76 -19.70 -9.05
CA ARG A 51 3.95 -19.15 -7.97
C ARG A 51 4.54 -17.83 -7.45
N ALA A 52 5.85 -17.78 -7.21
CA ALA A 52 6.52 -16.55 -6.76
C ALA A 52 6.41 -15.42 -7.80
N PHE A 53 6.59 -15.74 -9.08
CA PHE A 53 6.49 -14.78 -10.19
C PHE A 53 5.10 -14.14 -10.25
N GLU A 54 4.04 -14.95 -10.18
CA GLU A 54 2.67 -14.45 -10.20
C GLU A 54 2.34 -13.56 -8.99
N GLN A 55 2.87 -13.87 -7.80
CA GLN A 55 2.70 -13.00 -6.64
C GLN A 55 3.39 -11.64 -6.84
N VAL A 56 4.62 -11.62 -7.36
CA VAL A 56 5.36 -10.38 -7.65
C VAL A 56 4.65 -9.54 -8.71
N ARG A 57 4.12 -10.18 -9.76
CA ARG A 57 3.36 -9.51 -10.81
C ARG A 57 2.10 -8.84 -10.25
N LYS A 58 1.31 -9.55 -9.44
CA LYS A 58 0.10 -9.00 -8.81
C LYS A 58 0.41 -7.89 -7.83
N LEU A 59 1.46 -8.07 -7.01
CA LEU A 59 1.98 -7.04 -6.13
C LEU A 59 2.31 -5.75 -6.91
N GLY A 60 3.01 -5.86 -8.05
CA GLY A 60 3.33 -4.71 -8.88
C GLY A 60 2.10 -3.97 -9.39
N GLN A 61 1.03 -4.70 -9.76
CA GLN A 61 -0.23 -4.10 -10.20
C GLN A 61 -0.91 -3.35 -9.05
N GLU A 62 -1.06 -3.97 -7.88
CA GLU A 62 -1.69 -3.38 -6.70
C GLU A 62 -0.94 -2.12 -6.23
N VAL A 63 0.40 -2.16 -6.24
CA VAL A 63 1.25 -0.99 -5.93
C VAL A 63 0.96 0.18 -6.88
N LEU A 64 0.87 -0.09 -8.19
CA LEU A 64 0.60 0.94 -9.20
C LEU A 64 -0.82 1.51 -9.08
N GLN A 65 -1.82 0.66 -8.80
CA GLN A 65 -3.20 1.10 -8.58
C GLN A 65 -3.31 1.99 -7.34
N SER A 66 -2.83 1.52 -6.19
CA SER A 66 -2.82 2.28 -4.93
C SER A 66 -2.07 3.61 -5.07
N TRP A 67 -0.97 3.63 -5.85
CA TRP A 67 -0.25 4.87 -6.14
C TRP A 67 -1.07 5.85 -6.98
N ALA A 68 -1.73 5.36 -8.03
CA ALA A 68 -2.56 6.18 -8.92
C ALA A 68 -3.75 6.78 -8.18
N GLU A 69 -4.45 5.98 -7.37
CA GLU A 69 -5.57 6.42 -6.53
C GLU A 69 -5.16 7.54 -5.57
N ARG A 70 -4.05 7.34 -4.85
CA ARG A 70 -3.59 8.34 -3.88
C ARG A 70 -3.08 9.61 -4.54
N LYS A 71 -2.51 9.51 -5.74
CA LYS A 71 -2.15 10.69 -6.55
C LYS A 71 -3.41 11.45 -6.97
N HIS A 72 -4.46 10.73 -7.35
CA HIS A 72 -5.74 11.33 -7.70
C HIS A 72 -6.40 12.03 -6.50
N GLU A 73 -6.49 11.37 -5.34
CA GLU A 73 -7.02 11.94 -4.10
C GLU A 73 -6.30 13.24 -3.70
N ARG A 74 -4.95 13.24 -3.74
CA ARG A 74 -4.17 14.44 -3.46
C ARG A 74 -4.47 15.58 -4.42
N LEU A 75 -4.57 15.29 -5.72
CA LEU A 75 -4.90 16.30 -6.73
C LEU A 75 -6.31 16.87 -6.54
N VAL A 76 -7.29 16.03 -6.17
CA VAL A 76 -8.66 16.47 -5.86
C VAL A 76 -8.68 17.36 -4.62
N GLN A 77 -8.00 16.96 -3.54
CA GLN A 77 -7.89 17.76 -2.32
C GLN A 77 -7.20 19.11 -2.56
N GLU A 78 -6.12 19.14 -3.36
CA GLU A 78 -5.44 20.37 -3.74
C GLU A 78 -6.36 21.29 -4.57
N TYR A 79 -7.15 20.72 -5.48
CA TYR A 79 -8.08 21.48 -6.31
C TYR A 79 -9.24 22.08 -5.48
N ASP A 80 -9.80 21.31 -4.55
CA ASP A 80 -10.86 21.78 -3.64
C ASP A 80 -10.36 22.88 -2.70
N THR A 81 -9.16 22.72 -2.15
CA THR A 81 -8.50 23.77 -1.34
C THR A 81 -8.29 25.06 -2.14
N ARG A 82 -7.90 24.95 -3.41
CA ARG A 82 -7.75 26.11 -4.31
C ARG A 82 -9.09 26.77 -4.67
N ARG A 83 -10.18 26.02 -4.80
CA ARG A 83 -11.51 26.58 -5.05
C ARG A 83 -12.10 27.28 -3.82
N ASP A 84 -11.90 26.73 -2.64
CA ASP A 84 -12.40 27.33 -1.40
C ASP A 84 -11.69 28.68 -1.10
N THR A 85 -10.39 28.74 -1.36
CA THR A 85 -9.61 29.98 -1.26
C THR A 85 -10.02 31.04 -2.30
N GLN A 86 -10.41 30.65 -3.52
CA GLN A 86 -10.95 31.58 -4.52
C GLN A 86 -12.34 32.12 -4.17
N ARG A 87 -13.22 31.32 -3.57
CA ARG A 87 -14.58 31.77 -3.19
C ARG A 87 -14.58 32.79 -2.05
N LYS A 88 -13.56 32.75 -1.18
CA LYS A 88 -13.39 33.72 -0.09
C LYS A 88 -12.94 35.11 -0.55
N GLY A 89 -12.55 35.26 -1.82
CA GLY A 89 -12.20 36.53 -2.46
C GLY A 89 -13.38 37.27 -3.08
N LYS A 90 -14.53 37.36 -2.41
CA LYS A 90 -15.63 38.21 -2.87
C LYS A 90 -15.26 39.68 -2.59
N LYS A 91 -14.65 40.34 -3.58
CA LYS A 91 -14.41 41.79 -3.54
C LYS A 91 -15.75 42.51 -3.56
N ASN A 92 -16.10 43.08 -2.42
CA ASN A 92 -17.11 44.12 -2.25
C ASN A 92 -16.66 45.38 -3.00
N SER A 93 -16.97 45.44 -4.29
CA SER A 93 -16.92 46.70 -5.06
C SER A 93 -18.21 47.46 -4.80
N THR A 94 -18.19 48.35 -3.81
CA THR A 94 -19.19 49.42 -3.64
C THR A 94 -18.73 50.66 -4.38
N GLY A 95 -19.60 51.18 -5.26
CA GLY A 95 -19.64 52.58 -5.68
C GLY A 95 -18.61 52.99 -6.71
#